data_AF-A0A371QJI0-F1
#
_entry.id   AF-A0A371QJI0-F1
#
_cell.length_a   1.000
_cell.length_b   1.000
_cell.length_c   1.000
_cell.angle_alpha   90.00
_cell.angle_beta   90.00
_cell.angle_gamma   90.00
#
_symmetry.space_group_name_H-M   'P 1'
#
loop_
_entity.id
_entity.type
_entity.pdbx_description
1 polymer ?
#
loop_
_entity_poly.entity_id
_entity_poly.type
_entity_poly.pdbx_seq_one_letter_code
_entity_poly.pdbx_strand_id
1 'polypeptide(L)'
;MAWLDKIIEPGEEMIFRSKAHESIVWVPFGLMVILFLIGSYGILFWLSVIFSLLGVFNYFYYEYAVTNRRIITKYGFFYIRYRELSLQKVDNVICWQNIADRRLGTGLITLFGVGITQHKFRRMANAMDFKHAVYSQLSTEQENYFEK
;
A
#
# COMPACT_ATOMS: atom_id res chain seq x y z
N MET A 1 -7.72 -10.31 11.19
CA MET A 1 -6.85 -9.79 12.26
C MET A 1 -5.67 -10.71 12.58
N ALA A 2 -5.80 -12.03 12.44
CA ALA A 2 -4.92 -13.07 12.98
C ALA A 2 -3.42 -13.20 12.56
N TRP A 3 -2.91 -12.50 11.53
CA TRP A 3 -1.53 -12.77 11.08
C TRP A 3 -0.47 -11.83 11.66
N LEU A 4 -0.86 -10.61 12.05
CA LEU A 4 0.07 -9.60 12.56
C LEU A 4 0.46 -9.86 14.01
N ASP A 5 -0.50 -10.23 14.85
CA ASP A 5 -0.28 -10.59 16.26
C ASP A 5 0.65 -11.80 16.43
N LYS A 6 0.87 -12.56 15.35
CA LYS A 6 1.76 -13.73 15.32
C LYS A 6 3.21 -13.41 14.95
N ILE A 7 3.48 -12.21 14.40
CA ILE A 7 4.79 -11.79 13.89
C ILE A 7 5.39 -10.66 14.75
N ILE A 8 4.55 -9.90 15.45
CA ILE A 8 4.99 -8.77 16.29
C ILE A 8 5.71 -9.30 17.54
N GLU A 9 6.91 -8.78 17.80
CA GLU A 9 7.69 -9.09 19.00
C GLU A 9 7.10 -8.39 20.24
N PRO A 10 7.24 -8.98 21.45
CA PRO A 10 6.74 -8.35 22.68
C PRO A 10 7.36 -6.96 22.90
N GLY A 11 6.53 -5.91 22.84
CA GLY A 11 6.93 -4.50 22.97
C GLY A 11 6.95 -3.69 21.67
N GLU A 12 6.59 -4.28 20.52
CA GLU A 12 6.51 -3.59 19.23
C GLU A 12 5.08 -3.05 19.01
N GLU A 13 4.93 -1.72 18.95
CA GLU A 13 3.63 -1.06 18.74
C GLU A 13 3.32 -0.83 17.26
N MET A 14 2.05 -1.02 16.92
CA MET A 14 1.49 -0.87 15.58
C MET A 14 1.01 0.56 15.36
N ILE A 15 1.78 1.35 14.61
CA ILE A 15 1.44 2.75 14.33
C ILE A 15 0.40 2.83 13.21
N PHE A 16 0.58 2.03 12.15
CA PHE A 16 -0.24 2.19 10.94
C PHE A 16 -0.41 0.89 10.17
N ARG A 17 -1.65 0.63 9.75
CA ARG A 17 -1.99 -0.49 8.87
C ARG A 17 -2.67 0.05 7.64
N SER A 18 -2.15 -0.32 6.47
CA SER A 18 -2.77 0.03 5.19
C SER A 18 -3.00 -1.23 4.36
N LYS A 19 -4.18 -1.33 3.76
CA LYS A 19 -4.49 -2.33 2.74
C LYS A 19 -4.35 -1.71 1.35
N ALA A 20 -4.23 -2.54 0.31
CA ALA A 20 -4.44 -2.05 -1.04
C ALA A 20 -5.82 -1.37 -1.16
N HIS A 21 -5.90 -0.27 -1.91
CA HIS A 21 -7.10 0.55 -1.94
C HIS A 21 -8.26 -0.10 -2.74
N GLU A 22 -9.48 0.03 -2.23
CA GLU A 22 -10.69 -0.61 -2.79
C GLU A 22 -11.14 0.00 -4.13
N SER A 23 -10.73 1.24 -4.45
CA SER A 23 -11.13 1.93 -5.72
C SER A 23 -10.77 1.15 -6.99
N ILE A 24 -9.76 0.29 -6.92
CA ILE A 24 -9.41 -0.66 -7.98
C ILE A 24 -10.57 -1.57 -8.37
N VAL A 25 -11.40 -1.95 -7.41
CA VAL A 25 -12.50 -2.89 -7.58
C VAL A 25 -13.74 -2.16 -8.07
N TRP A 26 -14.05 -1.02 -7.46
CA TRP A 26 -15.32 -0.31 -7.67
C TRP A 26 -15.44 0.36 -9.03
N VAL A 27 -14.35 0.86 -9.62
CA VAL A 27 -14.37 1.53 -10.94
C VAL A 27 -14.76 0.58 -12.10
N PRO A 28 -14.08 -0.56 -12.32
CA PRO A 28 -14.48 -1.51 -13.36
C PRO A 28 -15.81 -2.20 -13.05
N PHE A 29 -16.16 -2.36 -11.77
CA PHE A 29 -17.44 -2.94 -11.35
C PHE A 29 -18.61 -2.01 -11.71
N GLY A 30 -18.48 -0.70 -11.44
CA GLY A 30 -19.49 0.29 -11.84
C GLY A 30 -19.71 0.33 -13.36
N LEU A 31 -18.62 0.26 -14.13
CA LEU A 31 -18.68 0.22 -15.60
C LEU A 31 -19.36 -1.07 -16.11
N MET A 32 -19.08 -2.22 -15.46
CA MET A 32 -19.75 -3.49 -15.76
C MET A 32 -21.27 -3.41 -15.53
N VAL A 33 -21.71 -2.84 -14.41
CA VAL A 33 -23.14 -2.68 -14.08
C VAL A 33 -23.83 -1.77 -15.10
N ILE A 34 -23.20 -0.67 -15.51
CA ILE A 34 -23.75 0.25 -16.52
C ILE A 34 -23.92 -0.47 -17.87
N LEU A 35 -22.91 -1.21 -18.33
CA LEU A 35 -23.00 -1.96 -19.59
C LEU A 35 -24.06 -3.07 -19.53
N PHE A 36 -24.21 -3.71 -18.37
CA PHE A 36 -25.27 -4.70 -18.13
C PHE A 36 -26.67 -4.08 -18.23
N LEU A 37 -26.88 -2.92 -17.61
CA LEU A 37 -28.16 -2.20 -17.62
C LEU A 37 -28.54 -1.70 -19.03
N ILE A 38 -27.56 -1.40 -19.87
CA ILE A 38 -27.75 -1.00 -21.28
C ILE A 38 -27.99 -2.22 -22.20
N GLY A 39 -27.84 -3.45 -21.69
CA GLY A 39 -27.98 -4.68 -22.48
C GLY A 39 -26.86 -4.90 -23.50
N SER A 40 -25.71 -4.23 -23.31
CA SER A 40 -24.56 -4.36 -24.19
C SER A 40 -23.64 -5.48 -23.70
N TYR A 41 -23.79 -6.67 -24.31
CA TYR A 41 -23.00 -7.86 -23.97
C TYR A 41 -21.81 -8.09 -24.92
N GLY A 42 -21.30 -7.02 -25.53
CA GLY A 42 -20.18 -7.08 -26.47
C GLY A 42 -18.82 -7.32 -25.78
N ILE A 43 -17.75 -7.26 -26.58
CA ILE A 43 -16.36 -7.43 -26.13
C ILE A 43 -16.00 -6.51 -24.95
N LEU A 44 -16.53 -5.28 -24.93
CA LEU A 44 -16.29 -4.30 -23.87
C LEU A 44 -16.84 -4.76 -22.50
N PHE A 45 -17.96 -5.49 -22.47
CA PHE A 45 -18.54 -6.03 -21.25
C PHE A 45 -17.62 -7.09 -20.64
N TRP A 46 -17.19 -8.06 -21.46
CA TRP A 46 -16.26 -9.10 -21.03
C TRP A 46 -14.90 -8.55 -20.61
N LEU A 47 -14.41 -7.50 -21.29
CA LEU A 47 -13.21 -6.78 -20.86
C LEU A 47 -13.40 -6.20 -19.45
N SER A 48 -14.53 -5.52 -19.21
CA SER A 48 -14.84 -4.93 -17.91
C SER A 48 -14.89 -5.98 -16.79
N VAL A 49 -15.47 -7.15 -17.07
CA VAL A 49 -15.52 -8.29 -16.14
C VAL A 49 -14.11 -8.75 -15.77
N ILE A 50 -13.23 -8.94 -16.76
CA ILE A 50 -11.84 -9.36 -16.55
C ILE A 50 -11.09 -8.33 -15.70
N PHE A 51 -11.22 -7.03 -16.01
CA PHE A 51 -10.58 -5.97 -15.23
C PHE A 51 -11.10 -5.90 -13.80
N SER A 52 -12.40 -6.15 -13.57
CA SER A 52 -12.97 -6.19 -12.22
C SER A 52 -12.42 -7.36 -11.42
N LEU A 53 -12.35 -8.56 -12.01
CA LEU A 53 -11.76 -9.75 -11.39
C LEU A 53 -10.27 -9.53 -11.04
N LEU A 54 -9.50 -8.97 -11.97
CA LEU A 54 -8.10 -8.60 -11.72
C LEU A 54 -7.97 -7.54 -10.61
N GLY A 55 -8.93 -6.64 -10.50
CA GLY A 55 -8.98 -5.65 -9.44
C GLY A 55 -9.18 -6.29 -8.07
N VAL A 56 -10.16 -7.18 -7.95
CA VAL A 56 -10.41 -7.95 -6.72
C VAL A 56 -9.17 -8.76 -6.35
N PHE A 57 -8.54 -9.40 -7.33
CA PHE A 57 -7.33 -10.18 -7.10
C PHE A 57 -6.19 -9.33 -6.52
N ASN A 58 -5.96 -8.13 -7.07
CA ASN A 58 -4.94 -7.21 -6.58
C ASN A 58 -5.24 -6.67 -5.16
N TYR A 59 -6.52 -6.49 -4.81
CA TYR A 59 -6.91 -6.04 -3.47
C TYR A 59 -6.51 -7.06 -2.39
N PHE A 60 -6.75 -8.34 -2.62
CA PHE A 60 -6.35 -9.40 -1.67
C PHE A 60 -4.85 -9.70 -1.69
N TYR A 61 -4.13 -9.26 -2.74
CA TYR A 61 -2.74 -9.62 -2.93
C TYR A 61 -1.77 -8.82 -2.08
N TYR A 62 -2.10 -7.59 -1.67
CA TYR A 62 -1.16 -6.69 -0.99
C TYR A 62 -1.72 -6.19 0.35
N GLU A 63 -1.00 -6.49 1.44
CA GLU A 63 -1.24 -5.92 2.77
C GLU A 63 0.04 -5.28 3.29
N TYR A 64 -0.07 -4.09 3.88
CA TYR A 64 1.05 -3.34 4.42
C TYR A 64 0.85 -3.01 5.90
N ALA A 65 1.91 -3.14 6.68
CA ALA A 65 1.93 -2.76 8.09
C ALA A 65 3.21 -1.99 8.40
N VAL A 66 3.07 -0.93 9.19
CA VAL A 66 4.17 -0.13 9.71
C VAL A 66 4.17 -0.26 11.23
N THR A 67 5.33 -0.62 11.75
CA THR A 67 5.61 -0.69 13.19
C THR A 67 6.64 0.39 13.57
N ASN A 68 6.91 0.55 14.86
CA ASN A 68 7.99 1.43 15.35
C ASN A 68 9.40 1.04 14.88
N ARG A 69 9.64 -0.21 14.43
CA ARG A 69 10.99 -0.69 14.08
C ARG A 69 11.17 -1.01 12.61
N ARG A 70 10.12 -1.52 11.97
CA ARG A 70 10.17 -2.04 10.59
C ARG A 70 8.85 -1.87 9.84
N ILE A 71 8.96 -1.77 8.52
CA ILE A 71 7.84 -1.84 7.58
C ILE A 71 7.72 -3.28 7.12
N ILE A 72 6.55 -3.89 7.35
CA ILE A 72 6.23 -5.25 6.94
C ILE A 72 5.29 -5.18 5.75
N THR A 73 5.72 -5.74 4.63
CA THR A 73 4.91 -5.88 3.43
C THR A 73 4.60 -7.35 3.20
N LYS A 74 3.33 -7.68 3.14
CA LYS A 74 2.84 -9.01 2.77
C LYS A 74 2.32 -8.97 1.34
N TYR A 75 2.84 -9.83 0.48
CA TYR A 75 2.34 -9.99 -0.87
C TYR A 75 2.24 -11.45 -1.29
N GLY A 76 1.12 -11.83 -1.92
CA GLY A 76 0.88 -13.19 -2.38
C GLY A 76 -0.53 -13.70 -2.13
N PHE A 77 -0.99 -14.64 -2.98
CA PHE A 77 -2.29 -15.32 -2.84
C PHE A 77 -2.10 -16.81 -2.47
N PHE A 78 -1.34 -17.56 -3.27
CA PHE A 78 -1.00 -18.97 -2.99
C PHE A 78 0.30 -19.13 -2.20
N TYR A 79 1.30 -18.28 -2.51
CA TYR A 79 2.57 -18.21 -1.78
C TYR A 79 2.68 -16.85 -1.14
N ILE A 80 2.53 -16.80 0.18
CA ILE A 80 2.63 -15.56 0.94
C ILE A 80 4.11 -15.26 1.16
N ARG A 81 4.59 -14.15 0.60
CA ARG A 81 5.92 -13.61 0.89
C ARG A 81 5.78 -12.44 1.86
N TYR A 82 6.52 -12.54 2.97
CA TYR A 82 6.71 -11.46 3.91
C TYR A 82 8.03 -10.78 3.59
N ARG A 83 8.01 -9.44 3.52
CA ARG A 83 9.21 -8.63 3.38
C ARG A 83 9.25 -7.64 4.51
N GLU A 84 10.38 -7.62 5.20
CA GLU A 84 10.65 -6.70 6.29
C GLU A 84 11.69 -5.68 5.82
N LEU A 85 11.42 -4.40 6.08
CA LEU A 85 12.35 -3.31 5.81
C LEU A 85 12.55 -2.54 7.12
N SER A 86 13.78 -2.49 7.63
CA SER A 86 14.09 -1.71 8.83
C SER A 86 13.86 -0.22 8.58
N LEU A 87 13.20 0.47 9.52
CA LEU A 87 12.96 1.92 9.42
C LEU A 87 14.27 2.71 9.38
N GLN A 88 15.28 2.29 10.14
CA GLN A 88 16.59 2.94 10.21
C GLN A 88 17.33 2.98 8.87
N LYS A 89 16.99 2.08 7.94
CA LYS A 89 17.61 2.05 6.61
C LYS A 89 16.89 2.96 5.62
N VAL A 90 15.70 3.44 5.94
CA VAL A 90 14.90 4.31 5.09
C VAL A 90 15.38 5.74 5.27
N ASP A 91 15.94 6.30 4.20
CA ASP A 91 16.50 7.65 4.19
C ASP A 91 15.46 8.66 3.69
N ASN A 92 14.70 8.29 2.65
CA ASN A 92 13.71 9.20 2.06
C ASN A 92 12.45 8.48 1.58
N VAL A 93 11.30 9.14 1.73
CA VAL A 93 9.97 8.65 1.33
C VAL A 93 9.31 9.63 0.38
N ILE A 94 9.24 9.26 -0.90
CA ILE A 94 8.56 10.06 -1.93
C ILE A 94 7.16 9.50 -2.17
N CYS A 95 6.14 10.34 -1.98
CA CYS A 95 4.76 10.01 -2.31
C CYS A 95 4.34 10.73 -3.60
N TRP A 96 3.93 9.96 -4.60
CA TRP A 96 3.35 10.42 -5.85
C TRP A 96 1.83 10.24 -5.79
N GLN A 97 1.09 11.34 -5.91
CA GLN A 97 -0.37 11.33 -5.88
C GLN A 97 -0.90 12.31 -6.94
N ASN A 98 -1.68 11.80 -7.90
CA ASN A 98 -2.38 12.64 -8.87
C ASN A 98 -3.70 13.14 -8.30
N ILE A 99 -4.38 14.08 -8.99
CA ILE A 99 -5.67 14.64 -8.54
C ILE A 99 -6.74 13.55 -8.35
N ALA A 100 -6.77 12.57 -9.25
CA ALA A 100 -7.66 11.41 -9.14
C ALA A 100 -7.31 10.56 -7.91
N ASP A 101 -6.01 10.34 -7.67
CA ASP A 101 -5.54 9.59 -6.51
C ASP A 101 -5.83 10.31 -5.19
N ARG A 102 -5.79 11.64 -5.18
CA ARG A 102 -6.13 12.46 -4.00
C ARG A 102 -7.58 12.29 -3.59
N ARG A 103 -8.52 12.31 -4.55
CA ARG A 103 -9.95 12.03 -4.25
C ARG A 103 -10.18 10.60 -3.80
N LEU A 104 -9.43 9.67 -4.38
CA LEU A 104 -9.54 8.26 -4.07
C LEU A 104 -8.69 7.86 -2.86
N GLY A 105 -7.98 8.77 -2.18
CA GLY A 105 -7.10 8.40 -1.06
C GLY A 105 -5.97 7.43 -1.44
N THR A 106 -5.63 7.30 -2.73
CA THR A 106 -4.57 6.42 -3.23
C THR A 106 -3.25 7.17 -3.41
N GLY A 107 -2.15 6.43 -3.52
CA GLY A 107 -0.88 7.00 -3.95
C GLY A 107 0.16 5.92 -4.29
N LEU A 108 1.26 6.37 -4.89
CA LEU A 108 2.45 5.57 -5.14
C LEU A 108 3.54 6.07 -4.19
N ILE A 109 4.01 5.20 -3.31
CA ILE A 109 5.08 5.51 -2.36
C ILE A 109 6.35 4.85 -2.85
N THR A 110 7.43 5.62 -2.94
CA THR A 110 8.77 5.11 -3.23
C THR A 110 9.65 5.35 -2.02
N LEU A 111 10.17 4.26 -1.46
CA LEU A 111 11.15 4.30 -0.38
C LEU A 111 12.56 4.25 -0.99
N PHE A 112 13.40 5.15 -0.49
CA PHE A 112 14.83 5.21 -0.74
C PHE A 112 15.56 4.92 0.56
N GLY A 113 16.71 4.26 0.46
CA GLY A 113 17.52 3.94 1.62
C GLY A 113 18.94 3.59 1.23
N VAL A 114 19.84 3.60 2.21
CA VAL A 114 21.26 3.32 2.00
C VAL A 114 21.48 1.83 1.80
N GLY A 115 22.01 1.43 0.64
CA GLY A 115 22.34 0.04 0.33
C GLY A 115 21.14 -0.89 0.08
N ILE A 116 19.95 -0.34 -0.12
CA ILE A 116 18.73 -1.10 -0.47
C ILE A 116 18.28 -0.81 -1.90
N THR A 117 17.69 -1.82 -2.54
CA THR A 117 17.03 -1.63 -3.84
C THR A 117 15.81 -0.75 -3.67
N GLN A 118 15.61 0.22 -4.57
CA GLN A 118 14.44 1.11 -4.56
C GLN A 118 13.15 0.29 -4.48
N HIS A 119 12.28 0.63 -3.53
CA HIS A 119 11.02 -0.09 -3.33
C HIS A 119 9.84 0.82 -3.64
N LYS A 120 9.10 0.43 -4.68
CA LYS A 120 7.90 1.13 -5.18
C LYS A 120 6.66 0.39 -4.68
N PHE A 121 5.96 1.01 -3.76
CA PHE A 121 4.66 0.56 -3.25
C PHE A 121 3.56 1.28 -4.02
N ARG A 122 2.96 0.57 -4.98
CA ARG A 122 1.95 1.16 -5.86
C ARG A 122 0.55 0.97 -5.28
N ARG A 123 -0.26 2.02 -5.29
CA ARG A 123 -1.70 2.01 -4.93
C ARG A 123 -1.96 1.63 -3.48
N MET A 124 -1.14 2.19 -2.60
CA MET A 124 -1.34 2.11 -1.15
C MET A 124 -2.54 2.99 -0.76
N ALA A 125 -3.48 2.47 0.02
CA ALA A 125 -4.53 3.29 0.62
C ALA A 125 -3.91 4.23 1.65
N ASN A 126 -4.36 5.48 1.69
CA ASN A 126 -3.86 6.52 2.58
C ASN A 126 -2.34 6.67 2.52
N ALA A 127 -1.81 6.82 1.30
CA ALA A 127 -0.38 6.98 1.07
C ALA A 127 0.23 8.18 1.81
N MET A 128 -0.57 9.22 2.05
CA MET A 128 -0.17 10.40 2.80
C MET A 128 -0.02 10.09 4.30
N ASP A 129 -0.99 9.38 4.90
CA ASP A 129 -0.92 8.97 6.31
C ASP A 129 0.25 8.01 6.55
N PHE A 130 0.53 7.11 5.60
CA PHE A 130 1.72 6.27 5.64
C PHE A 130 3.00 7.10 5.64
N LYS A 131 3.11 8.10 4.75
CA LYS A 131 4.24 9.01 4.72
C LYS A 131 4.39 9.71 6.08
N HIS A 132 3.31 10.26 6.64
CA HIS A 132 3.33 10.91 7.94
C HIS A 132 3.76 9.97 9.08
N ALA A 133 3.25 8.73 9.09
CA ALA A 133 3.63 7.72 10.08
C ALA A 133 5.12 7.37 10.00
N VAL A 134 5.67 7.20 8.79
CA VAL A 134 7.11 6.94 8.63
C VAL A 134 7.95 8.15 9.06
N TYR A 135 7.55 9.36 8.67
CA TYR A 135 8.28 10.56 9.09
C TYR A 135 8.22 10.81 10.60
N SER A 136 7.11 10.50 11.28
CA SER A 136 7.02 10.64 12.74
C SER A 136 8.02 9.76 13.49
N GLN A 137 8.38 8.61 12.93
CA GLN A 137 9.37 7.72 13.50
C GLN A 137 10.80 8.20 13.16
N LEU A 138 11.04 8.62 11.92
CA LEU A 138 12.32 9.19 11.51
C LEU A 138 12.66 10.50 12.25
N SER A 139 11.67 11.36 12.51
CA SER A 139 11.88 12.60 13.27
C SER A 139 12.18 12.36 14.74
N THR A 140 11.73 11.23 15.29
CA THR A 140 12.08 10.83 16.66
C THR A 140 13.54 10.36 16.74
N GLU A 141 14.14 9.99 15.62
CA GLU A 141 15.51 9.48 15.48
C GLU A 141 16.42 10.45 14.70
N GLN A 142 16.09 11.75 14.61
CA GLN A 142 17.02 12.76 14.10
C GLN A 142 18.15 12.97 15.11
N GLU A 143 19.21 12.19 14.92
CA GLU A 143 20.51 12.32 15.56
C GLU A 143 21.02 13.76 15.40
N ASN A 144 21.37 14.39 16.53
CA ASN A 144 21.95 15.73 16.65
C ASN A 144 23.23 15.86 15.81
N TYR A 145 23.12 16.11 14.52
CA TYR A 145 24.28 16.29 13.64
C TYR A 145 24.98 17.66 13.83
N PHE A 146 24.37 18.56 14.60
CA PHE A 146 24.87 19.93 14.82
C PHE A 146 25.47 20.15 16.22
N GLU A 147 25.65 19.12 17.04
CA GLU A 147 26.49 19.25 18.25
C GLU A 147 27.94 18.89 17.92
N LYS A 148 28.68 19.87 17.41
CA LYS A 148 30.14 19.95 17.54
C LYS A 148 30.61 21.40 17.61
#